data_AF-G9WF55-F1
#
_entry.id   AF-G9WF55-F1
#
_cell.length_a   1.000
_cell.length_b   1.000
_cell.length_c   1.000
_cell.angle_alpha   90.00
_cell.angle_beta   90.00
_cell.angle_gamma   90.00
#
_symmetry.space_group_name_H-M   'P 1'
#
loop_
_entity.id
_entity.type
_entity.pdbx_description
1 polymer ?
#
loop_
_entity_poly.entity_id
_entity_poly.type
_entity_poly.pdbx_seq_one_letter_code
_entity_poly.pdbx_strand_id
1 'polypeptide(L)'
;MRPVFKINLFLLPVISYKNPGRDAQNLVVALSAPVGLIILGMLINSEIPYFGLAKILCLTNVANLLPITTDGEVIFLSVYNLIKENKT
;
A
#
# COMPACT_ATOMS: atom_id res chain seq x y z
N MET A 1 8.26 17.06 2.26
CA MET A 1 8.93 16.01 3.07
C MET A 1 10.33 15.79 2.49
N ARG A 2 11.39 15.68 3.31
CA ARG A 2 12.74 15.36 2.80
C ARG A 2 12.92 13.83 2.81
N PRO A 3 13.08 13.16 1.65
CA PRO A 3 13.35 11.73 1.62
C PRO A 3 14.72 11.46 2.23
N VAL A 4 14.81 10.50 3.16
CA VAL A 4 16.09 10.06 3.72
C VAL A 4 16.47 8.76 3.02
N PHE A 5 17.54 8.79 2.24
CA PHE A 5 18.09 7.59 1.63
C PHE A 5 18.84 6.79 2.68
N LYS A 6 18.41 5.55 2.91
CA LYS A 6 19.09 4.57 3.75
C LYS A 6 19.37 3.34 2.93
N ILE A 7 20.46 2.65 3.24
CA ILE A 7 20.77 1.35 2.65
C ILE A 7 20.38 0.31 3.71
N ASN A 8 19.51 -0.62 3.35
CA ASN A 8 19.10 -1.69 4.27
C ASN A 8 20.18 -2.79 4.36
N LEU A 9 20.04 -3.72 5.30
CA LEU A 9 20.99 -4.82 5.57
C LEU A 9 21.32 -5.68 4.33
N PHE A 10 20.42 -5.71 3.34
CA PHE A 10 20.59 -6.40 2.05
C PHE A 10 21.15 -5.52 0.92
N LEU A 11 21.79 -4.39 1.23
CA LEU A 11 22.36 -3.44 0.24
C LEU A 11 21.32 -2.80 -0.71
N LEU A 12 20.03 -2.93 -0.40
CA LEU A 12 18.97 -2.34 -1.20
C LEU A 12 18.78 -0.86 -0.83
N PRO A 13 18.67 0.05 -1.82
CA PRO A 13 18.34 1.44 -1.58
C PRO A 13 16.91 1.54 -1.05
N VAL A 14 16.77 2.07 0.16
CA VAL A 14 15.48 2.29 0.83
C VAL A 14 15.26 3.78 1.01
N ILE A 15 14.14 4.28 0.49
CA ILE A 15 13.71 5.64 0.71
C ILE A 15 12.85 5.64 1.97
N SER A 16 13.36 6.24 3.05
CA SER A 16 12.65 6.35 4.31
C SER A 16 11.96 7.72 4.39
N TYR A 17 10.64 7.72 4.57
CA TYR A 17 9.86 8.93 4.76
C TYR A 17 9.57 9.13 6.25
N LYS A 18 9.75 10.37 6.73
CA LYS A 18 9.32 10.72 8.08
C LYS A 18 7.81 10.92 8.06
N ASN A 19 7.06 10.01 8.67
CA ASN A 19 5.61 10.13 8.80
C ASN A 19 5.27 11.42 9.58
N PRO A 20 4.47 12.35 9.03
CA PRO A 20 4.08 13.59 9.72
C PRO A 20 3.11 13.38 10.91
N GLY A 21 2.80 12.14 11.28
CA GLY A 21 1.85 11.83 12.37
C GLY A 21 0.40 12.03 11.96
N ARG A 22 0.09 11.92 10.66
CA ARG A 22 -1.28 11.98 10.12
C ARG A 22 -1.73 10.59 9.71
N ASP A 23 -1.80 9.69 10.68
CA ASP A 23 -1.96 8.25 10.44
C ASP A 23 -3.28 7.92 9.72
N ALA A 24 -4.38 8.61 10.04
CA ALA A 24 -5.63 8.47 9.28
C ALA A 24 -5.50 8.86 7.80
N GLN A 25 -4.76 9.93 7.48
CA GLN A 25 -4.55 10.36 6.09
C GLN A 25 -3.64 9.38 5.35
N ASN A 26 -2.56 8.92 6.00
CA ASN A 26 -1.65 7.95 5.42
C ASN A 26 -2.34 6.62 5.14
N LEU A 27 -3.22 6.18 6.04
CA LEU A 27 -4.01 4.96 5.87
C LEU A 27 -4.91 5.06 4.64
N VAL A 28 -5.63 6.19 4.47
CA VAL A 28 -6.50 6.40 3.30
C VAL A 28 -5.69 6.41 2.00
N VAL A 29 -4.54 7.09 1.97
CA VAL A 29 -3.68 7.16 0.78
C VAL A 29 -3.12 5.78 0.43
N ALA A 30 -2.57 5.08 1.41
CA ALA A 30 -1.98 3.76 1.21
C ALA A 30 -3.02 2.70 0.83
N LEU A 31 -4.28 2.81 1.29
CA LEU A 31 -5.38 1.95 0.86
C LEU A 31 -5.92 2.33 -0.53
N SER A 32 -5.88 3.61 -0.90
CA SER A 32 -6.55 4.08 -2.13
C SER A 32 -6.06 3.39 -3.40
N ALA A 33 -4.75 3.16 -3.51
CA ALA A 33 -4.14 2.51 -4.66
C ALA A 33 -4.51 1.01 -4.77
N PRO A 34 -4.24 0.16 -3.76
CA PRO A 34 -4.60 -1.26 -3.83
C PRO A 34 -6.11 -1.46 -3.93
N VAL A 35 -6.93 -0.74 -3.15
CA VAL A 35 -8.40 -0.86 -3.21
C VAL A 35 -8.92 -0.43 -4.58
N GLY A 36 -8.44 0.70 -5.12
CA GLY A 36 -8.84 1.18 -6.43
C GLY A 36 -8.49 0.21 -7.56
N LEU A 37 -7.28 -0.37 -7.52
CA LEU A 37 -6.84 -1.35 -8.52
C LEU A 37 -7.62 -2.67 -8.41
N ILE A 38 -7.92 -3.14 -7.20
CA ILE A 38 -8.78 -4.32 -7.01
C ILE A 38 -10.17 -4.08 -7.59
N ILE A 39 -10.79 -2.92 -7.29
CA ILE A 39 -12.10 -2.55 -7.81
C ILE A 39 -12.08 -2.50 -9.35
N LEU A 40 -11.07 -1.86 -9.95
CA LEU A 40 -10.89 -1.83 -11.41
C LEU A 40 -10.72 -3.24 -11.98
N GLY A 41 -9.94 -4.10 -11.32
CA GLY A 41 -9.78 -5.51 -11.69
C GLY A 41 -11.09 -6.30 -11.68
N MET A 42 -11.97 -6.03 -10.71
CA MET A 42 -13.30 -6.65 -10.64
C MET A 42 -14.24 -6.15 -11.74
N LEU A 43 -14.15 -4.86 -12.12
CA LEU A 43 -14.92 -4.25 -13.19
C LEU A 43 -14.50 -4.71 -14.60
N ILE A 44 -13.25 -5.16 -14.76
CA ILE A 44 -12.75 -5.68 -16.03
C ILE A 44 -13.48 -6.98 -16.40
N ASN A 45 -14.19 -6.94 -17.53
CA ASN A 45 -14.91 -8.07 -18.08
C ASN A 45 -13.91 -9.10 -18.66
N SER A 46 -14.02 -10.34 -18.18
CA SER A 46 -13.10 -11.44 -18.48
C SER A 46 -13.27 -12.02 -19.89
N GLU A 47 -14.35 -11.66 -20.57
CA GLU A 47 -14.69 -12.17 -21.91
C GLU A 47 -13.83 -11.56 -23.03
N ILE A 48 -13.14 -10.43 -22.75
CA ILE A 48 -12.24 -9.81 -23.71
C ILE A 48 -10.84 -10.42 -23.55
N PRO A 49 -10.32 -11.17 -24.54
CA PRO A 49 -9.13 -12.02 -24.37
C PRO A 49 -7.86 -11.23 -24.01
N TYR A 50 -7.76 -9.96 -24.38
CA TYR A 50 -6.61 -9.10 -24.11
C TYR A 50 -6.58 -8.52 -22.68
N PHE A 51 -7.71 -8.54 -21.96
CA PHE A 51 -7.82 -7.92 -20.63
C PHE A 51 -7.57 -8.89 -19.47
N GLY A 52 -7.39 -10.19 -19.75
CA GLY A 52 -7.10 -11.19 -18.72
C GLY A 52 -5.85 -10.88 -17.89
N LEU A 53 -4.76 -10.46 -18.55
CA LEU A 53 -3.52 -10.07 -17.87
C LEU A 53 -3.70 -8.81 -17.02
N ALA A 54 -4.39 -7.80 -17.53
CA ALA A 54 -4.67 -6.57 -16.79
C ALA A 54 -5.50 -6.85 -15.52
N LYS A 55 -6.48 -7.75 -15.61
CA LYS A 55 -7.28 -8.22 -14.47
C LYS A 55 -6.43 -8.91 -13.42
N ILE A 56 -5.55 -9.82 -13.83
CA ILE A 56 -4.63 -10.52 -12.91
C ILE A 56 -3.73 -9.49 -12.21
N LEU A 57 -3.08 -8.59 -12.96
CA LEU A 57 -2.22 -7.54 -12.41
C LEU A 57 -2.96 -6.65 -11.40
N CYS A 58 -4.19 -6.26 -11.71
CA CYS A 58 -5.04 -5.49 -10.82
C CYS A 58 -5.34 -6.26 -9.52
N LEU A 59 -5.73 -7.53 -9.61
CA LEU A 59 -6.05 -8.37 -8.45
C LEU A 59 -4.82 -8.72 -7.62
N THR A 60 -3.62 -8.82 -8.22
CA THR A 60 -2.37 -9.05 -7.46
C THR A 60 -2.06 -7.90 -6.50
N ASN A 61 -2.63 -6.70 -6.67
CA ASN A 61 -2.51 -5.61 -5.70
C ASN A 61 -3.10 -5.92 -4.32
N VAL A 62 -3.87 -7.01 -4.16
CA VAL A 62 -4.21 -7.55 -2.83
C VAL A 62 -2.95 -7.81 -2.00
N ALA A 63 -1.84 -8.22 -2.62
CA ALA A 63 -0.57 -8.42 -1.92
C ALA A 63 -0.02 -7.13 -1.29
N ASN A 64 -0.37 -5.95 -1.82
CA ASN A 64 0.02 -4.66 -1.25
C ASN A 64 -0.71 -4.32 0.06
N LEU A 65 -1.69 -5.14 0.46
CA LEU A 65 -2.33 -5.06 1.79
C LEU A 65 -1.53 -5.80 2.87
N LEU A 66 -0.57 -6.66 2.48
CA LEU A 66 0.28 -7.39 3.42
C LEU A 66 1.44 -6.50 3.91
N PRO A 67 1.85 -6.62 5.19
CA PRO A 67 2.92 -5.82 5.81
C PRO A 67 4.33 -6.27 5.39
N ILE A 68 4.47 -6.62 4.11
CA ILE A 68 5.72 -7.01 3.44
C ILE A 68 6.03 -5.97 2.35
N THR A 69 5.02 -5.23 1.89
CA THR A 69 5.13 -4.19 0.88
C THR A 69 5.15 -2.81 1.55
N THR A 70 5.73 -1.80 0.90
CA THR A 70 5.79 -0.44 1.44
C THR A 70 4.40 0.13 1.76
N ASP A 71 3.41 -0.11 0.88
CA ASP A 71 2.03 0.32 1.14
C ASP A 71 1.44 -0.42 2.35
N GLY A 72 1.64 -1.73 2.44
CA GLY A 72 1.17 -2.54 3.57
C GLY A 72 1.85 -2.21 4.89
N GLU A 73 3.14 -1.86 4.89
CA GLU A 73 3.86 -1.35 6.07
C GLU A 73 3.24 -0.03 6.56
N VAL A 74 2.92 0.89 5.64
CA VAL A 74 2.26 2.16 5.97
C VAL A 74 0.84 1.94 6.49
N ILE A 75 0.07 1.04 5.87
CA ILE A 75 -1.27 0.63 6.34
C ILE A 75 -1.17 0.08 7.76
N PHE A 76 -0.27 -0.88 7.99
CA PHE A 76 -0.11 -1.52 9.29
C PHE A 76 0.32 -0.53 10.37
N LEU A 77 1.32 0.32 10.08
CA LEU A 77 1.82 1.33 11.01
C LEU A 77 0.74 2.36 11.35
N SER A 78 -0.03 2.80 10.35
CA SER A 78 -1.11 3.77 10.55
C SER A 78 -2.25 3.18 11.39
N VAL A 79 -2.64 1.93 11.13
CA VAL A 79 -3.65 1.22 11.95
C VAL A 79 -3.16 1.04 13.37
N TYR A 80 -1.91 0.60 13.55
CA TYR A 80 -1.33 0.40 14.88
C TYR A 80 -1.31 1.69 15.70
N ASN A 81 -0.88 2.81 15.11
CA ASN A 81 -0.84 4.10 15.79
C ASN A 81 -2.25 4.61 16.13
N LEU A 82 -3.22 4.49 15.21
CA LEU A 82 -4.62 4.87 15.47
C LEU A 82 -5.23 4.08 16.64
N ILE A 83 -4.95 2.77 16.71
CA ILE A 83 -5.41 1.93 17.83
C ILE A 83 -4.72 2.34 19.14
N LYS A 84 -3.43 2.65 19.09
CA LYS A 84 -2.67 3.11 20.26
C LYS A 84 -3.19 4.45 20.80
N GLU A 85 -3.46 5.41 19.92
CA GLU A 85 -4.04 6.70 20.28
C GLU A 85 -5.44 6.56 20.89
N ASN A 86 -6.27 5.62 20.40
CA ASN A 86 -7.59 5.37 20.99
C ASN A 86 -7.56 4.61 22.33
N LYS A 87 -6.43 4.01 22.71
CA LYS A 87 -6.27 3.27 23.98
C LYS A 87 -5.67 4.12 25.11
N THR A 88 -5.19 5.32 24.82
CA THR A 88 -4.56 6.24 25.80
C THR A 88 -5.51 7.38 26.11
#